data_AF-A0A530HBR9-F1
#
_entry.id   AF-A0A530HBR9-F1
#
_cell.length_a   1.000
_cell.length_b   1.000
_cell.length_c   1.000
_cell.angle_alpha   90.00
_cell.angle_beta   90.00
_cell.angle_gamma   90.00
#
_symmetry.space_group_name_H-M   'P 1'
#
loop_
_entity.id
_entity.type
_entity.pdbx_description
1 polymer ?
#
loop_
_entity_poly.entity_id
_entity_poly.type
_entity_poly.pdbx_seq_one_letter_code
_entity_poly.pdbx_strand_id
1 'polypeptide(L)'
;MVLKDVVFTNPGGEGKTRNGLIAHIEDFQKKMPGTYFKTDKVFVHHGELLAIWSMYKSDDTKVATGYNFVRPDKDYRFSYMAGFF
;
A
#
# COMPACT_ATOMS: atom_id res chain seq x y z
N MET A 1 11.56 3.92 0.92
CA MET A 1 11.61 3.62 2.38
C MET A 1 10.42 4.30 3.07
N VAL A 2 9.98 3.82 4.24
CA VAL A 2 8.81 4.37 4.98
C VAL A 2 9.25 5.04 6.28
N LEU A 3 8.68 6.21 6.61
CA LEU A 3 8.96 6.92 7.87
C LEU A 3 8.47 6.13 9.09
N LYS A 4 9.13 6.32 10.24
CA LYS A 4 8.70 5.71 11.52
C LYS A 4 7.27 6.08 11.87
N ASP A 5 6.88 7.33 11.60
CA ASP A 5 5.58 7.90 11.96
C ASP A 5 4.66 8.06 10.73
N VAL A 6 4.73 7.12 9.79
CA VAL A 6 3.85 7.11 8.61
C VAL A 6 2.39 7.04 9.03
N VAL A 7 1.54 7.82 8.37
CA VAL A 7 0.08 7.68 8.46
C VAL A 7 -0.39 6.81 7.30
N PHE A 8 -1.14 5.75 7.58
CA PHE A 8 -1.76 4.92 6.56
C PHE A 8 -3.25 4.70 6.83
N THR A 9 -4.05 4.57 5.78
CA THR A 9 -5.46 4.22 5.86
C THR A 9 -5.93 3.52 4.58
N ASN A 10 -6.85 2.58 4.70
CA ASN A 10 -7.61 1.95 3.62
C ASN A 10 -8.90 1.33 4.20
N PRO A 11 -9.83 0.79 3.39
CA PRO A 11 -11.05 0.16 3.89
C PRO A 11 -10.84 -0.99 4.90
N GLY A 12 -9.66 -1.63 4.88
CA GLY A 12 -9.28 -2.71 5.79
C GLY A 12 -8.62 -2.25 7.10
N GLY A 13 -8.34 -0.96 7.28
CA GLY A 13 -7.75 -0.43 8.52
C GLY A 13 -6.87 0.79 8.35
N GLU A 14 -6.44 1.35 9.48
CA GLU A 14 -5.62 2.56 9.54
C GLU A 14 -4.59 2.52 10.67
N GLY A 15 -3.60 3.40 10.60
CA GLY A 15 -2.59 3.56 11.64
C GLY A 15 -1.63 4.72 11.39
N LYS A 16 -0.78 5.00 12.38
CA LYS A 16 0.10 6.18 12.43
C LYS A 16 1.57 5.86 12.69
N THR A 17 1.96 4.61 12.51
CA THR A 17 3.35 4.17 12.69
C THR A 17 3.73 3.12 11.66
N ARG A 18 5.04 3.03 11.36
CA ARG A 18 5.60 1.99 10.48
C ARG A 18 5.38 0.60 11.03
N ASN A 19 5.52 0.42 12.35
CA ASN A 19 5.27 -0.88 12.98
C ASN A 19 3.80 -1.27 12.85
N GLY A 20 2.87 -0.32 12.98
CA GLY A 20 1.45 -0.55 12.70
C GLY A 20 1.20 -0.95 11.24
N LEU A 21 1.86 -0.29 10.29
CA LEU A 21 1.76 -0.64 8.87
C LEU A 21 2.30 -2.06 8.60
N ILE A 22 3.45 -2.42 9.17
CA ILE A 22 4.03 -3.77 9.05
C ILE A 22 3.05 -4.80 9.62
N ALA A 23 2.53 -4.59 10.82
CA ALA A 23 1.56 -5.50 11.45
C ALA A 23 0.28 -5.65 10.60
N HIS A 24 -0.20 -4.56 9.99
CA HIS A 24 -1.34 -4.59 9.06
C HIS A 24 -1.06 -5.46 7.83
N ILE A 25 0.12 -5.33 7.23
CA ILE A 25 0.54 -6.15 6.07
C ILE A 25 0.71 -7.62 6.47
N GLU A 26 1.33 -7.89 7.62
CA GLU A 26 1.53 -9.25 8.13
C GLU A 26 0.19 -9.96 8.42
N ASP A 27 -0.77 -9.26 9.03
CA ASP A 27 -2.11 -9.79 9.26
C ASP A 27 -2.85 -10.09 7.95
N PHE A 28 -2.76 -9.19 6.96
CA PHE A 28 -3.27 -9.45 5.62
C PHE A 28 -2.65 -10.73 5.01
N GLN A 29 -1.31 -10.87 5.07
CA GLN A 29 -0.61 -12.03 4.52
C GLN A 29 -1.02 -13.36 5.19
N LYS A 30 -1.28 -13.34 6.50
CA LYS A 30 -1.79 -14.52 7.23
C LYS A 30 -3.20 -14.90 6.79
N LYS A 31 -4.06 -13.92 6.51
CA LYS A 31 -5.44 -14.14 6.07
C LYS A 31 -5.56 -14.54 4.59
N MET A 32 -4.61 -14.10 3.76
CA MET A 32 -4.60 -14.31 2.32
C MET A 32 -3.31 -14.98 1.84
N PRO A 33 -3.00 -16.21 2.31
CA PRO A 33 -1.75 -16.89 1.97
C PRO A 33 -1.62 -17.13 0.47
N GLY A 34 -0.43 -16.91 -0.07
CA GLY A 34 -0.12 -17.12 -1.48
C GLY A 34 -0.63 -16.03 -2.44
N THR A 35 -1.34 -15.01 -1.93
CA THR A 35 -1.69 -13.84 -2.75
C THR A 35 -0.48 -12.95 -2.98
N TYR A 36 -0.47 -12.27 -4.12
CA TYR A 36 0.58 -11.31 -4.47
C TYR A 36 0.00 -10.09 -5.18
N PHE A 37 0.78 -9.02 -5.24
CA PHE A 37 0.39 -7.76 -5.87
C PHE A 37 1.31 -7.44 -7.05
N LYS A 38 0.75 -6.88 -8.12
CA LYS A 38 1.52 -6.25 -9.21
C LYS A 38 1.15 -4.78 -9.29
N THR A 39 2.15 -3.92 -9.43
CA THR A 39 1.92 -2.50 -9.74
C THR A 39 1.67 -2.38 -11.23
N ASP A 40 0.50 -1.89 -11.60
CA ASP A 40 0.09 -1.76 -13.00
C ASP A 40 0.52 -0.40 -13.57
N LYS A 41 0.35 0.67 -12.78
CA LYS A 41 0.69 2.05 -13.16
C LYS A 41 1.15 2.85 -11.97
N VAL A 42 2.03 3.82 -12.22
CA VAL A 42 2.40 4.86 -11.26
C VAL A 42 2.31 6.21 -11.97
N PHE A 43 1.59 7.13 -11.35
CA PHE A 43 1.55 8.54 -11.73
C PHE A 43 2.28 9.35 -10.69
N VAL A 44 3.11 10.29 -11.11
CA VAL A 44 3.84 11.20 -10.22
C VAL A 44 3.45 12.62 -10.58
N HIS A 45 3.06 13.40 -9.57
CA HIS A 45 2.70 14.81 -9.76
C HIS A 45 3.03 15.61 -8.51
N HIS A 46 3.73 16.74 -8.66
CA HIS A 46 4.15 17.62 -7.56
C HIS A 46 4.80 16.89 -6.36
N GLY A 47 5.60 15.85 -6.63
CA GLY A 47 6.29 15.07 -5.59
C GLY A 47 5.41 14.02 -4.89
N GLU A 48 4.12 13.96 -5.21
CA GLU A 48 3.19 12.93 -4.73
C GLU A 48 3.03 11.84 -5.80
N LEU A 49 2.54 10.66 -5.40
CA LEU A 49 2.32 9.55 -6.31
C LEU A 49 0.95 8.90 -6.14
N LEU A 50 0.38 8.47 -7.26
CA LEU A 50 -0.77 7.57 -7.32
C LEU A 50 -0.31 6.25 -7.97
N ALA A 51 -0.34 5.16 -7.21
CA ALA A 51 -0.09 3.82 -7.70
C ALA A 51 -1.42 3.09 -7.94
N ILE A 52 -1.52 2.39 -9.06
CA ILE A 52 -2.59 1.43 -9.35
C ILE A 52 -1.96 0.05 -9.29
N TRP A 53 -2.58 -0.87 -8.56
CA TRP A 53 -2.11 -2.24 -8.41
C TRP A 53 -3.23 -3.24 -8.58
N SER A 54 -2.87 -4.46 -8.96
CA SER A 54 -3.76 -5.59 -9.05
C SER A 54 -3.31 -6.66 -8.05
N MET A 55 -4.26 -7.24 -7.33
CA MET A 55 -4.03 -8.40 -6.46
C MET A 55 -4.38 -9.68 -7.20
N TYR A 56 -3.56 -10.70 -7.02
CA TYR A 56 -3.67 -12.01 -7.66
C TYR A 56 -3.59 -13.12 -6.61
N LYS A 57 -4.25 -14.24 -6.90
CA LYS A 57 -4.02 -15.52 -6.22
C LYS A 57 -2.73 -16.17 -6.74
N SER A 58 -2.31 -17.25 -6.09
CA SER A 58 -1.14 -18.04 -6.49
C SER A 58 -1.26 -18.71 -7.87
N ASP A 59 -2.48 -18.84 -8.40
CA ASP A 59 -2.79 -19.38 -9.73
C ASP A 59 -2.91 -18.30 -10.81
N ASP A 60 -2.41 -17.08 -10.54
CA ASP A 60 -2.50 -15.90 -11.40
C ASP A 60 -3.93 -15.38 -11.67
N THR A 61 -4.94 -15.85 -10.95
CA THR A 61 -6.28 -15.25 -11.00
C THR A 61 -6.26 -13.86 -10.36
N LYS A 62 -6.58 -12.82 -11.14
CA LYS A 62 -6.79 -11.45 -10.62
C LYS A 62 -8.06 -11.41 -9.76
N VAL A 63 -7.95 -10.84 -8.57
CA VAL A 63 -9.05 -10.78 -7.59
C VAL A 63 -9.47 -9.37 -7.21
N ALA A 64 -8.58 -8.39 -7.32
CA ALA A 64 -8.90 -6.99 -7.03
C ALA A 64 -8.02 -6.03 -7.83
N THR A 65 -8.50 -4.80 -7.98
CA THR A 65 -7.69 -3.65 -8.38
C THR A 65 -7.74 -2.65 -7.23
N GLY A 66 -6.59 -2.16 -6.80
CA GLY A 66 -6.50 -1.13 -5.79
C GLY A 66 -5.71 0.08 -6.24
N TYR A 67 -5.86 1.14 -5.46
CA TYR A 67 -5.29 2.45 -5.70
C TYR A 67 -4.59 2.89 -4.42
N ASN A 68 -3.41 3.49 -4.53
CA ASN A 68 -2.73 4.12 -3.43
C ASN A 68 -2.26 5.52 -3.79
N PHE A 69 -2.73 6.51 -3.04
CA PHE A 69 -2.13 7.83 -3.01
C PHE A 69 -1.07 7.86 -1.91
N VAL A 70 0.13 8.35 -2.23
CA VAL A 70 1.25 8.41 -1.29
C VAL A 70 1.93 9.78 -1.36
N ARG A 71 2.23 10.32 -0.18
CA ARG A 71 3.10 11.50 -0.02
C ARG A 71 4.44 11.07 0.55
N PRO A 72 5.54 11.27 -0.19
CA PRO A 72 6.89 11.21 0.35
C PRO A 72 7.23 12.48 1.16
N ASP A 73 8.23 12.38 2.04
CA ASP A 73 8.92 13.54 2.64
C ASP A 73 10.01 14.08 1.71
N LYS A 74 10.72 15.11 2.15
CA LYS A 74 11.84 15.73 1.40
C LYS A 74 12.99 14.77 1.06
N ASP A 75 13.08 13.64 1.77
CA ASP A 75 14.12 12.61 1.59
C ASP A 75 13.54 11.37 0.85
N TYR A 76 12.39 11.53 0.19
CA TYR A 76 11.65 10.50 -0.57
C TYR A 76 11.22 9.28 0.27
N ARG A 77 11.00 9.47 1.57
CA ARG A 77 10.45 8.45 2.46
C ARG A 77 8.94 8.64 2.61
N PHE A 78 8.16 7.56 2.55
CA PHE A 78 6.71 7.66 2.61
C PHE A 78 6.25 8.13 4.00
N SER A 79 5.54 9.26 4.02
CA SER A 79 5.01 9.91 5.23
C SER A 79 3.50 9.74 5.36
N TYR A 80 2.79 9.59 4.24
CA TYR A 80 1.35 9.36 4.19
C TYR A 80 0.98 8.38 3.08
N MET A 81 0.04 7.47 3.35
CA MET A 81 -0.49 6.50 2.38
C MET A 81 -2.01 6.35 2.56
N ALA A 82 -2.79 6.62 1.52
CA ALA A 82 -4.23 6.33 1.50
C ALA A 82 -4.52 5.31 0.40
N GLY A 83 -5.23 4.25 0.73
CA GLY A 83 -5.56 3.16 -0.18
C GLY A 83 -7.05 2.95 -0.36
N PHE A 84 -7.45 2.47 -1.54
CA PHE A 84 -8.82 2.06 -1.86
C PHE A 84 -8.79 0.82 -2.75
N PHE A 85 -9.73 -0.11 -2.57
CA PHE A 85 -9.91 -1.33 -3.36
C PHE A 85 -11.35 -1.83 -3.25
#